data_AF-A0A0R3R8F7-F1
#
_entry.id   AF-A0A0R3R8F7-F1
#
_cell.length_a   1.000
_cell.length_b   1.000
_cell.length_c   1.000
_cell.angle_alpha   90.00
_cell.angle_beta   90.00
_cell.angle_gamma   90.00
#
_symmetry.space_group_name_H-M   'P 1'
#
loop_
_entity.id
_entity.type
_entity.pdbx_description
1 polymer ?
#
loop_
_entity_poly.entity_id
_entity_poly.type
_entity_poly.pdbx_seq_one_letter_code
_entity_poly.pdbx_strand_id
1 'polypeptide(L)'
;MDSDDIPEVLVANRQNQLIFLTGLDIVNNRSHAAVFSAFTVNREQDRPPIDFVMLDGTQTFCESKAHQQTVSNFSRGFIKVDWFKKYVRDLPSVIVLFADLDWDHPSWNEKATECESKISSLRTSIGIHATRICIVLLQQTQLMDNPLAVEKTAKLCQLCQLPTKQLFILPVGERMFSSVLRLETAFHELAQAFYQHCLKSIRARSIPNNFSNLIIRQQFKLAFISELRQDTHTALRHYKLAYQHCTECEIVDSEIYELRAVAGLLNYKICQLSFFHSAALEALAQQRRHNNTFFCLPPGSYPSPAIASIEHLLWKGKQCSLFANLFERAVIGGLVAVSTQHPGMYLQAAAYYYRQANEAIIVLNASQLAGS
;
A
#
# COMPACT_ATOMS: atom_id res chain seq x y z
N MET A 1 -17.96 -17.46 -3.92
CA MET A 1 -17.56 -16.61 -5.06
C MET A 1 -16.56 -15.61 -4.53
N ASP A 2 -15.33 -16.06 -4.33
CA ASP A 2 -14.23 -15.17 -3.94
C ASP A 2 -13.46 -14.83 -5.21
N SER A 3 -13.99 -13.89 -5.99
CA SER A 3 -13.17 -13.14 -6.95
C SER A 3 -12.79 -11.83 -6.28
N ASP A 4 -11.61 -11.82 -5.66
CA ASP A 4 -10.97 -10.58 -5.19
C ASP A 4 -10.48 -9.76 -6.39
N ASP A 5 -11.42 -9.28 -7.22
CA ASP A 5 -11.14 -8.43 -8.40
C ASP A 5 -10.46 -7.10 -7.98
N ILE A 6 -10.70 -6.67 -6.75
CA ILE A 6 -9.90 -5.64 -6.07
C ILE A 6 -9.16 -6.33 -4.93
N PRO A 7 -7.83 -6.49 -5.03
CA PRO A 7 -7.04 -7.08 -3.97
C PRO A 7 -7.24 -6.33 -2.66
N GLU A 8 -7.47 -7.06 -1.57
CA GLU A 8 -7.80 -6.52 -0.23
C GLU A 8 -6.87 -5.39 0.22
N VAL A 9 -5.58 -5.50 -0.11
CA VAL A 9 -4.55 -4.48 0.13
C VAL A 9 -4.92 -3.10 -0.43
N LEU A 10 -5.61 -3.04 -1.57
CA LEU A 10 -6.03 -1.80 -2.22
C LEU A 10 -7.35 -1.24 -1.67
N VAL A 11 -8.13 -2.07 -0.95
CA VAL A 11 -9.43 -1.70 -0.37
C VAL A 11 -9.27 -0.85 0.90
N ALA A 12 -8.11 -0.94 1.58
CA ALA A 12 -7.83 -0.18 2.78
C ALA A 12 -8.06 1.33 2.57
N ASN A 13 -8.80 1.96 3.49
CA ASN A 13 -9.13 3.39 3.44
C ASN A 13 -7.90 4.29 3.51
N ARG A 14 -6.85 3.82 4.19
CA ARG A 14 -5.56 4.49 4.32
C ARG A 14 -4.47 3.43 4.18
N GLN A 15 -3.55 3.65 3.24
CA GLN A 15 -2.44 2.72 3.03
C GLN A 15 -1.40 2.91 4.15
N ASN A 16 -1.01 1.82 4.80
CA ASN A 16 -0.02 1.85 5.87
C ASN A 16 1.40 1.74 5.31
N GLN A 17 2.33 2.43 5.95
CA GLN A 17 3.75 2.37 5.66
C GLN A 17 4.36 1.19 6.41
N LEU A 18 4.94 0.24 5.68
CA LEU A 18 5.57 -0.92 6.30
C LEU A 18 6.90 -0.53 6.94
N ILE A 19 7.06 -0.82 8.23
CA ILE A 19 8.29 -0.61 8.98
C ILE A 19 8.62 -1.89 9.76
N PHE A 20 9.85 -2.35 9.61
CA PHE A 20 10.33 -3.53 10.33
C PHE A 20 11.09 -3.15 11.58
N LEU A 21 10.81 -3.85 12.67
CA LEU A 21 11.48 -3.71 13.96
C LEU A 21 12.36 -4.95 14.20
N THR A 22 13.59 -4.74 14.66
CA THR A 22 14.53 -5.83 14.98
C THR A 22 15.38 -5.49 16.21
N GLY A 23 15.98 -6.50 16.83
CA GLY A 23 16.80 -6.34 18.05
C GLY A 23 16.02 -6.35 19.37
N LEU A 24 14.69 -6.56 19.32
CA LEU A 24 13.86 -6.75 20.51
C LEU A 24 13.58 -8.24 20.76
N ASP A 25 13.97 -8.72 21.94
CA ASP A 25 13.57 -10.04 22.46
C ASP A 25 12.24 -9.95 23.22
N ILE A 26 11.13 -10.12 22.49
CA ILE A 26 9.76 -10.02 23.04
C ILE A 26 9.40 -11.24 23.91
N VAL A 27 10.09 -12.37 23.74
CA VAL A 27 9.76 -13.62 24.44
C VAL A 27 10.35 -13.62 25.85
N ASN A 28 11.64 -13.27 25.97
CA ASN A 28 12.34 -13.37 27.25
C ASN A 28 12.42 -12.03 28.00
N ASN A 29 12.30 -10.89 27.31
CA ASN A 29 12.42 -9.59 27.93
C ASN A 29 11.10 -8.80 27.95
N ARG A 30 10.57 -8.58 29.16
CA ARG A 30 9.33 -7.83 29.38
C ARG A 30 9.42 -6.36 28.94
N SER A 31 10.59 -5.73 29.07
CA SER A 31 10.75 -4.33 28.62
C SER A 31 10.66 -4.24 27.09
N HIS A 32 11.23 -5.22 26.38
CA HIS A 32 11.15 -5.31 24.92
C HIS A 32 9.72 -5.57 24.44
N ALA A 33 9.00 -6.48 25.11
CA ALA A 33 7.60 -6.71 24.85
C ALA A 33 6.76 -5.43 25.06
N ALA A 34 7.04 -4.67 26.11
CA ALA A 34 6.39 -3.39 26.38
C ALA A 34 6.69 -2.35 25.29
N VAL A 35 7.95 -2.21 24.86
CA VAL A 35 8.35 -1.33 23.74
C VAL A 35 7.60 -1.71 22.47
N PHE A 36 7.60 -2.99 22.10
CA PHE A 36 6.89 -3.46 20.91
C PHE A 36 5.38 -3.20 20.99
N SER A 37 4.77 -3.44 22.16
CA SER A 37 3.35 -3.16 22.38
C SER A 37 3.00 -1.68 22.25
N ALA A 38 3.89 -0.78 22.66
CA ALA A 38 3.67 0.67 22.57
C ALA A 38 3.61 1.19 21.11
N PHE A 39 4.30 0.50 20.19
CA PHE A 39 4.23 0.78 18.75
C PHE A 39 3.01 0.13 18.07
N THR A 40 2.53 -1.01 18.55
CA THR A 40 1.56 -1.84 17.80
C THR A 40 0.12 -1.76 18.32
N VAL A 41 -0.07 -1.58 19.62
CA VAL A 41 -1.38 -1.66 20.27
C VAL A 41 -2.06 -0.28 20.33
N ASN A 42 -3.40 -0.26 20.15
CA ASN A 42 -4.26 0.92 20.31
C ASN A 42 -3.77 2.17 19.56
N ARG A 43 -3.43 2.02 18.27
CA ARG A 43 -3.04 3.14 17.41
C ARG A 43 -4.28 3.98 17.08
N GLU A 44 -4.31 5.22 17.58
CA GLU A 44 -5.32 6.21 17.23
C GLU A 44 -5.21 6.66 15.77
N GLN A 45 -6.31 7.13 15.18
CA GLN A 45 -6.37 7.54 13.76
C GLN A 45 -5.46 8.74 13.42
N ASP A 46 -5.16 9.58 14.40
CA ASP A 46 -4.30 10.75 14.27
C ASP A 46 -2.80 10.39 14.18
N ARG A 47 -2.43 9.16 14.57
CA ARG A 47 -1.05 8.70 14.46
C ARG A 47 -0.68 8.46 12.99
N PRO A 48 0.62 8.54 12.64
CA PRO A 48 1.09 8.14 11.32
C PRO A 48 0.62 6.71 10.98
N PRO A 49 0.18 6.45 9.73
CA PRO A 49 -0.36 5.16 9.32
C PRO A 49 0.80 4.23 9.02
N ILE A 50 1.34 3.65 10.08
CA ILE A 50 2.51 2.77 10.03
C ILE A 50 2.05 1.38 10.45
N ASP A 51 2.49 0.39 9.70
CA ASP A 51 2.37 -1.01 10.06
C ASP A 51 3.74 -1.50 10.57
N PHE A 52 3.81 -1.80 11.86
CA PHE A 52 5.01 -2.24 12.55
C PHE A 52 5.05 -3.76 12.62
N VAL A 53 6.05 -4.36 11.99
CA VAL A 53 6.21 -5.82 11.93
C VAL A 53 7.57 -6.20 12.50
N MET A 54 7.62 -7.22 13.36
CA MET A 54 8.90 -7.77 13.82
C MET A 54 9.58 -8.54 12.69
N LEU A 55 10.88 -8.29 12.51
CA LEU A 55 11.71 -9.07 11.62
C LEU A 55 12.08 -10.39 12.30
N ASP A 56 11.59 -11.50 11.77
CA ASP A 56 11.74 -12.85 12.35
C ASP A 56 12.83 -13.69 11.66
N GLY A 57 13.72 -13.07 10.89
CA GLY A 57 14.86 -13.74 10.23
C GLY A 57 14.49 -14.69 9.08
N THR A 58 13.20 -15.04 8.93
CA THR A 58 12.66 -15.83 7.81
C THR A 58 12.34 -14.97 6.58
N GLN A 59 12.14 -13.68 6.79
CA GLN A 59 11.81 -12.72 5.73
C GLN A 59 13.04 -12.47 4.85
N THR A 60 13.02 -13.03 3.65
CA THR A 60 13.98 -12.66 2.60
C THR A 60 13.55 -11.33 2.00
N PHE A 61 14.38 -10.30 2.16
CA PHE A 61 14.19 -9.02 1.48
C PHE A 61 14.31 -9.27 -0.02
N CYS A 62 13.17 -9.49 -0.68
CA CYS A 62 12.99 -9.71 -2.12
C CYS A 62 14.32 -9.97 -2.82
N GLU A 63 14.75 -11.24 -2.87
CA GLU A 63 15.92 -11.61 -3.67
C GLU A 63 15.78 -10.92 -5.02
N SER A 64 16.72 -10.02 -5.31
CA SER A 64 16.81 -9.40 -6.61
C SER A 64 17.15 -10.55 -7.56
N LYS A 65 16.13 -11.30 -8.00
CA LYS A 65 16.25 -12.24 -9.10
C LYS A 65 16.91 -11.41 -10.19
N ALA A 66 18.18 -11.75 -10.45
CA ALA A 66 18.98 -11.10 -11.47
C ALA A 66 18.05 -10.91 -12.66
N HIS A 67 17.81 -9.66 -13.02
CA HIS A 67 16.84 -9.29 -14.02
C HIS A 67 17.36 -9.84 -15.34
N GLN A 68 17.09 -11.12 -15.62
CA GLN A 68 17.26 -11.70 -16.94
C GLN A 68 16.29 -10.92 -17.81
N GLN A 69 16.86 -9.96 -18.53
CA GLN A 69 16.15 -9.07 -19.45
C GLN A 69 15.62 -9.92 -20.62
N THR A 70 14.52 -10.62 -20.41
CA THR A 70 13.64 -11.04 -21.51
C THR A 70 12.71 -9.87 -21.79
N VAL A 71 13.21 -8.93 -22.59
CA VAL A 71 12.53 -7.72 -23.08
C VAL A 71 11.16 -8.03 -23.70
N SER A 72 10.91 -9.27 -24.12
CA SER A 72 9.67 -9.70 -24.79
C SER A 72 8.43 -9.78 -23.88
N ASN A 73 8.56 -9.92 -22.56
CA ASN A 73 7.41 -10.18 -21.66
C ASN A 73 6.94 -8.99 -20.82
N PHE A 74 7.63 -7.84 -20.84
CA PHE A 74 7.27 -6.69 -20.00
C PHE A 74 6.18 -5.78 -20.60
N SER A 75 5.86 -5.94 -21.89
CA SER A 75 4.91 -5.08 -22.61
C SER A 75 3.46 -5.53 -22.50
N ARG A 76 3.16 -6.74 -21.99
CA ARG A 76 1.77 -7.23 -21.87
C ARG A 76 1.17 -6.91 -20.50
N GLY A 77 -0.16 -6.79 -20.49
CA GLY A 77 -0.99 -6.50 -19.32
C GLY A 77 -0.88 -5.08 -18.79
N PHE A 78 -1.69 -4.74 -17.79
CA PHE A 78 -1.81 -3.41 -17.21
C PHE A 78 -1.12 -3.36 -15.85
N ILE A 79 -1.61 -4.09 -14.85
CA ILE A 79 -1.12 -4.01 -13.46
C ILE A 79 -0.80 -5.40 -12.92
N LYS A 80 0.45 -5.62 -12.52
CA LYS A 80 0.85 -6.85 -11.84
C LYS A 80 0.47 -6.78 -10.36
N VAL A 81 -0.38 -7.71 -9.90
CA VAL A 81 -0.89 -7.77 -8.51
C VAL A 81 0.24 -7.84 -7.47
N ASP A 82 1.26 -8.67 -7.70
CA ASP A 82 2.37 -8.83 -6.74
C ASP A 82 3.19 -7.54 -6.56
N TRP A 83 3.17 -6.64 -7.54
CA TRP A 83 4.03 -5.46 -7.51
C TRP A 83 3.70 -4.52 -6.35
N PHE A 84 2.42 -4.29 -6.08
CA PHE A 84 2.02 -3.42 -4.96
C PHE A 84 1.96 -4.19 -3.63
N LYS A 85 1.62 -5.49 -3.65
CA LYS A 85 1.70 -6.36 -2.46
C LYS A 85 3.09 -6.32 -1.82
N LYS A 86 4.14 -6.28 -2.66
CA LYS A 86 5.52 -6.10 -2.22
C LYS A 86 5.70 -4.95 -1.23
N TYR A 87 5.12 -3.77 -1.48
CA TYR A 87 5.32 -2.58 -0.64
C TYR A 87 4.50 -2.58 0.65
N VAL A 88 3.58 -3.53 0.79
CA VAL A 88 2.71 -3.67 1.96
C VAL A 88 3.15 -4.84 2.85
N ARG A 89 3.77 -5.88 2.28
CA ARG A 89 4.14 -7.09 3.04
C ARG A 89 5.64 -7.41 3.07
N ASP A 90 6.37 -7.11 2.01
CA ASP A 90 7.70 -7.71 1.80
C ASP A 90 8.86 -6.69 1.88
N LEU A 91 8.65 -5.48 1.35
CA LEU A 91 9.68 -4.44 1.26
C LEU A 91 9.38 -3.30 2.23
N PRO A 92 10.05 -3.24 3.39
CA PRO A 92 9.84 -2.17 4.34
C PRO A 92 10.40 -0.85 3.81
N SER A 93 9.73 0.24 4.20
CA SER A 93 10.22 1.59 3.96
C SER A 93 11.37 1.96 4.91
N VAL A 94 11.31 1.45 6.14
CA VAL A 94 12.29 1.66 7.20
C VAL A 94 12.51 0.35 7.97
N ILE A 95 13.76 0.09 8.36
CA ILE A 95 14.13 -0.94 9.34
C ILE A 95 14.70 -0.24 10.57
N VAL A 96 14.15 -0.56 11.74
CA VAL A 96 14.52 0.01 13.03
C VAL A 96 15.25 -1.07 13.83
N LEU A 97 16.52 -0.85 14.12
CA LEU A 97 17.33 -1.71 14.98
C LEU A 97 17.30 -1.16 16.41
N PHE A 98 16.68 -1.89 17.33
CA PHE A 98 16.77 -1.61 18.76
C PHE A 98 18.04 -2.23 19.33
N ALA A 99 18.73 -1.48 20.19
CA ALA A 99 19.91 -1.95 20.90
C ALA A 99 19.84 -1.56 22.39
N ASP A 100 19.99 -2.55 23.26
CA ASP A 100 20.17 -2.35 24.70
C ASP A 100 21.57 -1.79 24.97
N LEU A 101 21.69 -0.47 24.96
CA LEU A 101 22.98 0.20 25.05
C LEU A 101 22.87 1.52 25.82
N ASP A 102 23.04 1.43 27.13
CA ASP A 102 23.24 2.59 27.99
C ASP A 102 24.62 3.24 27.74
N TRP A 103 24.71 4.55 27.96
CA TRP A 103 25.96 5.29 27.74
C TRP A 103 27.13 4.76 28.56
N ASP A 104 26.89 4.25 29.76
CA ASP A 104 27.93 3.78 30.68
C ASP A 104 28.12 2.25 30.63
N HIS A 105 27.60 1.60 29.57
CA HIS A 105 27.71 0.15 29.43
C HIS A 105 29.17 -0.31 29.34
N PRO A 106 29.62 -1.29 30.16
CA PRO A 106 31.03 -1.69 30.24
C PRO A 106 31.55 -2.23 28.90
N SER A 107 30.72 -2.98 28.17
CA SER A 107 31.04 -3.50 26.83
C SER A 107 30.58 -2.60 25.68
N TRP A 108 30.63 -1.26 25.84
CA TRP A 108 30.16 -0.32 24.82
C TRP A 108 30.72 -0.60 23.42
N ASN A 109 32.04 -0.80 23.33
CA ASN A 109 32.72 -0.99 22.04
C ASN A 109 32.31 -2.30 21.35
N GLU A 110 32.09 -3.36 22.12
CA GLU A 110 31.65 -4.66 21.60
C GLU A 110 30.23 -4.55 21.03
N LYS A 111 29.29 -3.98 21.80
CA LYS A 111 27.91 -3.76 21.34
C LYS A 111 27.81 -2.79 20.17
N ALA A 112 28.66 -1.76 20.12
CA ALA A 112 28.74 -0.86 18.97
C ALA A 112 29.20 -1.61 17.71
N THR A 113 30.18 -2.50 17.84
CA THR A 113 30.65 -3.36 16.74
C THR A 113 29.58 -4.36 16.29
N GLU A 114 28.81 -4.92 17.24
CA GLU A 114 27.66 -5.77 16.93
C GLU A 114 26.59 -5.02 16.13
N CYS A 115 26.31 -3.76 16.49
CA CYS A 115 25.36 -2.91 15.76
C CYS A 115 25.82 -2.65 14.32
N GLU A 116 27.12 -2.38 14.11
CA GLU A 116 27.69 -2.22 12.76
C GLU A 116 27.55 -3.50 11.94
N SER A 117 27.91 -4.65 12.52
CA SER A 117 27.80 -5.94 11.84
C SER A 117 26.35 -6.24 11.41
N LYS A 118 25.38 -6.01 12.32
CA LYS A 118 23.95 -6.16 12.03
C LYS A 118 23.49 -5.21 10.92
N ILE A 119 23.89 -3.94 10.95
CA ILE A 119 23.53 -2.96 9.92
C ILE A 119 24.15 -3.31 8.57
N SER A 120 25.41 -3.72 8.57
CA SER A 120 26.12 -4.16 7.37
C SER A 120 25.40 -5.35 6.73
N SER A 121 25.02 -6.36 7.53
CA SER A 121 24.21 -7.50 7.09
C SER A 121 22.86 -7.07 6.51
N LEU A 122 22.13 -6.19 7.20
CA LEU A 122 20.85 -5.66 6.72
C LEU A 122 21.00 -4.92 5.37
N ARG A 123 22.05 -4.11 5.21
CA ARG A 123 22.34 -3.40 3.95
C ARG A 123 22.60 -4.37 2.81
N THR A 124 23.38 -5.44 3.06
CA THR A 124 23.63 -6.49 2.08
C THR A 124 22.34 -7.20 1.67
N SER A 125 21.46 -7.51 2.64
CA SER A 125 20.17 -8.17 2.34
C SER A 125 19.18 -7.27 1.60
N ILE A 126 19.12 -5.97 1.92
CA ILE A 126 18.25 -4.99 1.23
C ILE A 126 18.70 -4.75 -0.22
N GLY A 127 20.01 -4.80 -0.47
CA GLY A 127 20.60 -4.63 -1.80
C GLY A 127 20.36 -3.23 -2.39
N ILE A 128 19.82 -3.17 -3.61
CA ILE A 128 19.60 -1.91 -4.36
C ILE A 128 18.36 -1.12 -3.89
N HIS A 129 17.64 -1.62 -2.89
CA HIS A 129 16.43 -0.96 -2.41
C HIS A 129 16.79 0.24 -1.52
N ALA A 130 16.02 1.33 -1.65
CA ALA A 130 16.30 2.57 -0.94
C ALA A 130 15.81 2.57 0.53
N THR A 131 15.51 1.40 1.09
CA THR A 131 14.99 1.22 2.45
C THR A 131 15.91 1.92 3.44
N ARG A 132 15.32 2.69 4.36
CA ARG A 132 16.07 3.41 5.38
C ARG A 132 16.37 2.49 6.56
N ILE A 133 17.53 2.66 7.18
CA ILE A 133 17.90 1.95 8.40
C ILE A 133 18.10 3.01 9.48
N CYS A 134 17.60 2.77 10.68
CA CYS A 134 17.87 3.60 11.84
C CYS A 134 18.10 2.75 13.09
N ILE A 135 18.78 3.33 14.08
CA ILE A 135 19.05 2.71 15.38
C ILE A 135 18.23 3.42 16.45
N VAL A 136 17.65 2.65 17.36
CA VAL A 136 17.05 3.16 18.60
C VAL A 136 17.80 2.54 19.79
N LEU A 137 18.46 3.38 20.58
CA LEU A 137 19.12 2.96 21.80
C LEU A 137 18.11 2.92 22.93
N LEU A 138 17.94 1.74 23.54
CA LEU A 138 17.12 1.57 24.74
C LEU A 138 17.95 2.00 25.95
N GLN A 139 17.43 2.97 26.72
CA GLN A 139 18.10 3.51 27.91
C GLN A 139 17.29 3.25 29.17
N GLN A 140 17.91 2.60 30.14
CA GLN A 140 17.29 2.25 31.42
C GLN A 140 17.46 3.36 32.45
N THR A 141 18.55 4.14 32.34
CA THR A 141 18.87 5.23 33.27
C THR A 141 18.70 6.58 32.59
N GLN A 142 17.89 7.47 33.17
CA GLN A 142 17.77 8.85 32.68
C GLN A 142 19.03 9.64 33.06
N LEU A 143 19.97 9.77 32.15
CA LEU A 143 21.11 10.68 32.32
C LEU A 143 20.77 12.02 31.66
N MET A 144 20.43 13.00 32.50
CA MET A 144 20.32 14.40 32.13
C MET A 144 21.69 14.89 31.62
N ASP A 145 21.73 15.43 30.39
CA ASP A 145 22.84 16.16 29.77
C ASP A 145 24.25 15.66 30.08
N ASN A 146 24.61 14.50 29.53
CA ASN A 146 25.98 13.99 29.59
C ASN A 146 26.74 14.37 28.30
N PRO A 147 27.83 15.17 28.35
CA PRO A 147 28.65 15.48 27.17
C PRO A 147 29.21 14.21 26.50
N LEU A 148 29.36 13.11 27.25
CA LEU A 148 29.75 11.80 26.73
C LEU A 148 28.71 11.23 25.74
N ALA A 149 27.43 11.56 25.88
CA ALA A 149 26.38 11.08 25.00
C ALA A 149 26.56 11.61 23.57
N VAL A 150 26.93 12.88 23.41
CA VAL A 150 27.12 13.50 22.09
C VAL A 150 28.31 12.86 21.36
N GLU A 151 29.43 12.69 22.05
CA GLU A 151 30.63 12.07 21.49
C GLU A 151 30.38 10.60 21.11
N LYS A 152 29.72 9.83 21.99
CA LYS A 152 29.39 8.42 21.74
C LYS A 152 28.36 8.26 20.62
N THR A 153 27.36 9.14 20.54
CA THR A 153 26.40 9.22 19.41
C THR A 153 27.13 9.41 18.10
N ALA A 154 28.04 10.39 18.02
CA ALA A 154 28.79 10.69 16.81
C ALA A 154 29.69 9.51 16.38
N LYS A 155 30.41 8.89 17.33
CA LYS A 155 31.24 7.71 17.07
C LYS A 155 30.43 6.53 16.57
N LEU A 156 29.27 6.24 17.19
CA LEU A 156 28.40 5.15 16.76
C LEU A 156 27.82 5.41 15.36
N CYS A 157 27.37 6.63 15.09
CA CYS A 157 26.89 7.03 13.76
C CYS A 157 27.98 6.86 12.69
N GLN A 158 29.20 7.27 12.98
CA GLN A 158 30.34 7.12 12.07
C GLN A 158 30.65 5.65 11.81
N LEU A 159 30.69 4.83 12.87
CA LEU A 159 30.99 3.41 12.80
C LEU A 159 29.92 2.64 12.01
N CYS A 160 28.64 2.92 12.25
CA CYS A 160 27.52 2.33 11.49
C CYS A 160 27.27 3.02 10.14
N GLN A 161 28.02 4.07 9.79
CA GLN A 161 27.84 4.91 8.61
C GLN A 161 26.39 5.42 8.45
N LEU A 162 25.78 5.86 9.55
CA LEU A 162 24.43 6.43 9.57
C LEU A 162 24.50 7.95 9.84
N PRO A 163 23.62 8.75 9.21
CA PRO A 163 23.46 10.14 9.61
C PRO A 163 22.91 10.21 11.04
N THR A 164 23.27 11.25 11.78
CA THR A 164 22.81 11.47 13.16
C THR A 164 21.28 11.51 13.29
N LYS A 165 20.56 11.89 12.24
CA LYS A 165 19.09 11.86 12.16
C LYS A 165 18.48 10.44 12.11
N GLN A 166 19.30 9.40 12.01
CA GLN A 166 18.88 7.98 12.01
C GLN A 166 19.33 7.26 13.29
N LEU A 167 19.78 7.99 14.30
CA LEU A 167 20.05 7.47 15.63
C LEU A 167 19.09 8.14 16.62
N PHE A 168 18.35 7.33 17.36
CA PHE A 168 17.36 7.79 18.31
C PHE A 168 17.57 7.14 19.68
N ILE A 169 16.99 7.76 20.70
CA ILE A 169 17.07 7.29 22.08
C ILE A 169 15.65 7.05 22.59
N LEU A 170 15.42 5.88 23.18
CA LEU A 170 14.16 5.52 23.81
C LEU A 170 14.40 5.22 25.30
N PRO A 171 13.98 6.11 26.21
CA PRO A 171 14.02 5.82 27.63
C PRO A 171 12.95 4.78 27.98
N VAL A 172 13.38 3.68 28.61
CA VAL A 172 12.51 2.61 29.09
C VAL A 172 12.04 2.98 30.50
N GLY A 173 10.77 3.36 30.66
CA GLY A 173 10.20 3.82 31.94
C GLY A 173 8.95 4.68 31.73
N GLU A 174 8.64 5.54 32.71
CA GLU A 174 7.37 6.31 32.75
C GLU A 174 7.12 7.19 31.50
N ARG A 175 8.17 7.72 30.87
CA ARG A 175 8.07 8.61 29.69
C ARG A 175 8.13 7.88 28.34
N MET A 176 8.20 6.56 28.34
CA MET A 176 8.41 5.75 27.13
C MET A 176 7.38 6.06 26.04
N PHE A 177 6.10 6.17 26.40
CA PHE A 177 5.02 6.39 25.44
C PHE A 177 5.17 7.72 24.67
N SER A 178 5.53 8.80 25.36
CA SER A 178 5.74 10.11 24.73
C SER A 178 6.91 10.11 23.75
N SER A 179 7.98 9.37 24.08
CA SER A 179 9.12 9.17 23.19
C SER A 179 8.76 8.30 21.99
N VAL A 180 7.95 7.25 22.19
CA VAL A 180 7.42 6.41 21.10
C VAL A 180 6.65 7.24 20.07
N LEU A 181 5.77 8.14 20.51
CA LEU A 181 5.05 9.02 19.58
C LEU A 181 6.00 9.91 18.75
N ARG A 182 7.07 10.44 19.36
CA ARG A 182 8.10 11.21 18.64
C ARG A 182 8.87 10.34 17.65
N LEU A 183 9.20 9.11 18.04
CA LEU A 183 9.88 8.15 17.18
C LEU A 183 9.02 7.78 15.96
N GLU A 184 7.71 7.61 16.13
CA GLU A 184 6.81 7.35 15.02
C GLU A 184 6.81 8.45 13.98
N THR A 185 6.79 9.71 14.41
CA THR A 185 6.92 10.86 13.49
C THR A 185 8.26 10.82 12.77
N ALA A 186 9.34 10.52 13.47
CA ALA A 186 10.67 10.42 12.85
C ALA A 186 10.76 9.25 11.85
N PHE A 187 10.19 8.09 12.18
CA PHE A 187 10.11 6.93 11.29
C PHE A 187 9.24 7.21 10.08
N HIS A 188 8.13 7.93 10.27
CA HIS A 188 7.30 8.41 9.18
C HIS A 188 8.10 9.30 8.22
N GLU A 189 8.88 10.26 8.72
CA GLU A 189 9.74 11.11 7.88
C GLU A 189 10.80 10.30 7.09
N LEU A 190 11.38 9.27 7.69
CA LEU A 190 12.29 8.36 6.99
C LEU A 190 11.56 7.58 5.89
N ALA A 191 10.34 7.10 6.16
CA ALA A 191 9.48 6.44 5.18
C ALA A 191 9.11 7.39 4.03
N GLN A 192 8.82 8.67 4.32
CA GLN A 192 8.59 9.70 3.30
C GLN A 192 9.76 9.79 2.31
N ALA A 193 11.00 9.77 2.81
CA ALA A 193 12.20 9.83 1.98
C ALA A 193 12.40 8.57 1.13
N PHE A 194 11.97 7.39 1.61
CA PHE A 194 11.95 6.15 0.84
C PHE A 194 10.96 6.24 -0.33
N TYR A 195 9.70 6.59 -0.06
CA TYR A 195 8.68 6.66 -1.10
C TYR A 195 8.98 7.73 -2.14
N GLN A 196 9.58 8.86 -1.71
CA GLN A 196 10.06 9.88 -2.65
C GLN A 196 11.12 9.35 -3.62
N HIS A 197 12.02 8.47 -3.16
CA HIS A 197 12.98 7.80 -4.04
C HIS A 197 12.27 6.85 -5.02
N CYS A 198 11.29 6.07 -4.54
CA CYS A 198 10.49 5.21 -5.42
C CYS A 198 9.77 6.00 -6.52
N LEU A 199 9.15 7.14 -6.19
CA LEU A 199 8.50 8.01 -7.18
C LEU A 199 9.49 8.50 -8.24
N LYS A 200 10.68 8.95 -7.85
CA LYS A 200 11.73 9.36 -8.81
C LYS A 200 12.14 8.21 -9.72
N SER A 201 12.34 7.02 -9.17
CA SER A 201 12.72 5.83 -9.94
C SER A 201 11.64 5.41 -10.94
N ILE A 202 10.35 5.53 -10.59
CA ILE A 202 9.24 5.22 -11.50
C ILE A 202 9.15 6.25 -12.63
N ARG A 203 9.34 7.55 -12.32
CA ARG A 203 9.31 8.64 -13.31
C ARG A 203 10.47 8.60 -14.29
N ALA A 204 11.65 8.14 -13.85
CA ALA A 204 12.84 8.05 -14.69
C ALA A 204 12.74 7.00 -15.81
N ARG A 205 11.75 6.11 -15.77
CA ARG A 205 11.52 5.11 -16.83
C ARG A 205 10.84 5.77 -18.02
N SER A 206 11.49 5.76 -19.18
CA SER A 206 10.87 6.18 -20.43
C SER A 206 9.81 5.18 -20.88
N ILE A 207 8.67 5.68 -21.32
CA ILE A 207 7.57 4.87 -21.86
C ILE A 207 7.19 5.48 -23.20
N PRO A 208 7.21 4.71 -24.30
CA PRO A 208 6.75 5.22 -25.59
C PRO A 208 5.24 5.49 -25.53
N ASN A 209 4.80 6.59 -26.12
CA ASN A 209 3.41 7.06 -26.04
C ASN A 209 2.38 6.07 -26.62
N ASN A 210 2.82 5.13 -27.47
CA ASN A 210 1.93 4.17 -28.14
C ASN A 210 1.55 2.97 -27.27
N PHE A 211 2.12 2.82 -26.06
CA PHE A 211 1.84 1.70 -25.16
C PHE A 211 0.94 2.15 -24.01
N SER A 212 -0.37 2.29 -24.28
CA SER A 212 -1.34 2.77 -23.30
C SER A 212 -1.34 1.97 -22.00
N ASN A 213 -1.18 0.64 -22.08
CA ASN A 213 -1.09 -0.24 -20.92
C ASN A 213 0.13 0.07 -20.03
N LEU A 214 1.28 0.44 -20.61
CA LEU A 214 2.47 0.84 -19.86
C LEU A 214 2.29 2.22 -19.21
N ILE A 215 1.61 3.14 -19.89
CA ILE A 215 1.28 4.46 -19.34
C ILE A 215 0.34 4.31 -18.14
N ILE A 216 -0.76 3.56 -18.30
CA ILE A 216 -1.71 3.24 -17.22
C ILE A 216 -0.97 2.62 -16.03
N ARG A 217 -0.08 1.65 -16.30
CA ARG A 217 0.76 1.01 -15.28
C ARG A 217 1.62 2.01 -14.53
N GLN A 218 2.31 2.91 -15.23
CA GLN A 218 3.18 3.90 -14.59
C GLN A 218 2.37 4.87 -13.73
N GLN A 219 1.25 5.37 -14.26
CA GLN A 219 0.37 6.27 -13.52
C GLN A 219 -0.19 5.59 -12.27
N PHE A 220 -0.64 4.33 -12.36
CA PHE A 220 -1.07 3.55 -11.20
C PHE A 220 0.04 3.42 -10.15
N LYS A 221 1.26 3.09 -10.57
CA LYS A 221 2.40 2.96 -9.64
C LYS A 221 2.72 4.28 -8.93
N LEU A 222 2.69 5.39 -9.66
CA LEU A 222 2.88 6.72 -9.06
C LEU A 222 1.77 7.05 -8.07
N ALA A 223 0.53 6.71 -8.40
CA ALA A 223 -0.61 6.93 -7.53
C ALA A 223 -0.50 6.12 -6.22
N PHE A 224 -0.23 4.82 -6.34
CA PHE A 224 -0.13 3.92 -5.19
C PHE A 224 1.02 4.27 -4.24
N ILE A 225 2.20 4.61 -4.77
CA ILE A 225 3.31 5.07 -3.92
C ILE A 225 3.01 6.43 -3.28
N SER A 226 2.25 7.30 -3.96
CA SER A 226 1.80 8.58 -3.36
C SER A 226 0.82 8.36 -2.22
N GLU A 227 -0.06 7.36 -2.29
CA GLU A 227 -0.91 6.96 -1.16
C GLU A 227 -0.11 6.45 0.03
N LEU A 228 0.86 5.56 -0.20
CA LEU A 228 1.76 5.10 0.88
C LEU A 228 2.51 6.27 1.52
N ARG A 229 2.88 7.25 0.70
CA ARG A 229 3.47 8.53 1.13
C ARG A 229 2.48 9.48 1.83
N GLN A 230 1.19 9.16 1.89
CA GLN A 230 0.11 10.00 2.43
C GLN A 230 -0.14 11.30 1.63
N ASP A 231 0.35 11.38 0.39
CA ASP A 231 0.07 12.47 -0.54
C ASP A 231 -1.18 12.11 -1.37
N THR A 232 -2.34 12.20 -0.72
CA THR A 232 -3.63 11.74 -1.26
C THR A 232 -4.12 12.54 -2.46
N HIS A 233 -3.77 13.83 -2.56
CA HIS A 233 -4.10 14.66 -3.73
C HIS A 233 -3.26 14.28 -4.96
N THR A 234 -1.95 14.09 -4.79
CA THR A 234 -1.10 13.61 -5.89
C THR A 234 -1.49 12.20 -6.32
N ALA A 235 -1.85 11.33 -5.37
CA ALA A 235 -2.39 10.00 -5.66
C ALA A 235 -3.66 10.08 -6.52
N LEU A 236 -4.64 10.87 -6.09
CA LEU A 236 -5.90 11.06 -6.81
C LEU A 236 -5.66 11.56 -8.25
N ARG A 237 -4.74 12.53 -8.43
CA ARG A 237 -4.37 13.03 -9.76
C ARG A 237 -3.84 11.92 -10.66
N HIS A 238 -2.90 11.11 -10.17
CA HIS A 238 -2.33 10.01 -10.94
C HIS A 238 -3.34 8.88 -11.23
N TYR A 239 -4.26 8.58 -10.29
CA TYR A 239 -5.37 7.66 -10.57
C TYR A 239 -6.32 8.18 -11.65
N LYS A 240 -6.69 9.47 -11.60
CA LYS A 240 -7.51 10.12 -12.63
C LYS A 240 -6.82 10.06 -14.00
N LEU A 241 -5.51 10.30 -14.07
CA LEU A 241 -4.73 10.17 -15.32
C LEU A 241 -4.69 8.73 -15.85
N ALA A 242 -4.45 7.74 -14.98
CA ALA A 242 -4.50 6.34 -15.37
C ALA A 242 -5.88 5.96 -15.93
N TYR A 243 -6.94 6.40 -15.27
CA TYR A 243 -8.33 6.15 -15.68
C TYR A 243 -8.66 6.79 -17.02
N GLN A 244 -8.22 8.03 -17.24
CA GLN A 244 -8.38 8.71 -18.52
C GLN A 244 -7.75 7.90 -19.66
N HIS A 245 -6.52 7.40 -19.48
CA HIS A 245 -5.89 6.54 -20.48
C HIS A 245 -6.67 5.24 -20.70
N CYS A 246 -7.28 4.64 -19.67
CA CYS A 246 -8.17 3.49 -19.88
C CYS A 246 -9.37 3.82 -20.80
N THR A 247 -9.92 5.05 -20.71
CA THR A 247 -11.04 5.46 -21.57
C THR A 247 -10.66 5.78 -23.00
N GLU A 248 -9.38 6.08 -23.23
CA GLU A 248 -8.82 6.43 -24.55
C GLU A 248 -8.15 5.22 -25.23
N CYS A 249 -8.01 4.09 -24.52
CA CYS A 249 -7.44 2.87 -25.08
C CYS A 249 -8.32 2.31 -26.20
N GLU A 250 -7.67 1.81 -27.26
CA GLU A 250 -8.33 0.94 -28.22
C GLU A 250 -8.78 -0.34 -27.52
N ILE A 251 -10.01 -0.78 -27.81
CA ILE A 251 -10.60 -1.95 -27.18
C ILE A 251 -10.16 -3.18 -27.96
N VAL A 252 -9.28 -3.97 -27.36
CA VAL A 252 -8.85 -5.26 -27.89
C VAL A 252 -9.60 -6.36 -27.13
N ASP A 253 -10.31 -7.25 -27.83
CA ASP A 253 -11.18 -8.26 -27.22
C ASP A 253 -10.43 -9.18 -26.24
N SER A 254 -9.17 -9.53 -26.55
CA SER A 254 -8.31 -10.35 -25.68
C SER A 254 -7.90 -9.66 -24.36
N GLU A 255 -8.01 -8.35 -24.29
CA GLU A 255 -7.55 -7.53 -23.15
C GLU A 255 -8.71 -6.87 -22.39
N ILE A 256 -9.94 -6.98 -22.91
CA ILE A 256 -11.11 -6.23 -22.43
C ILE A 256 -11.44 -6.54 -20.96
N TYR A 257 -11.22 -7.77 -20.52
CA TYR A 257 -11.40 -8.19 -19.12
C TYR A 257 -10.40 -7.51 -18.19
N GLU A 258 -9.12 -7.52 -18.58
CA GLU A 258 -8.07 -6.88 -17.79
C GLU A 258 -8.26 -5.36 -17.75
N LEU A 259 -8.60 -4.75 -18.89
CA LEU A 259 -8.90 -3.32 -18.97
C LEU A 259 -10.08 -2.94 -18.06
N ARG A 260 -11.16 -3.74 -18.03
CA ARG A 260 -12.31 -3.51 -17.13
C ARG A 260 -11.93 -3.66 -15.67
N ALA A 261 -11.18 -4.69 -15.31
CA ALA A 261 -10.72 -4.90 -13.94
C ALA A 261 -9.89 -3.69 -13.47
N VAL A 262 -8.96 -3.21 -14.31
CA VAL A 262 -8.14 -2.04 -14.04
C VAL A 262 -8.98 -0.77 -13.96
N ALA A 263 -9.89 -0.54 -14.91
CA ALA A 263 -10.77 0.63 -14.90
C ALA A 263 -11.68 0.66 -13.66
N GLY A 264 -12.24 -0.49 -13.26
CA GLY A 264 -13.03 -0.63 -12.05
C GLY A 264 -12.22 -0.37 -10.79
N LEU A 265 -10.99 -0.91 -10.71
CA LEU A 265 -10.05 -0.62 -9.62
C LEU A 265 -9.73 0.87 -9.53
N LEU A 266 -9.40 1.51 -10.65
CA LEU A 266 -9.09 2.93 -10.71
C LEU A 266 -10.29 3.77 -10.30
N ASN A 267 -11.48 3.43 -10.78
CA ASN A 267 -12.73 4.08 -10.40
C ASN A 267 -12.98 3.97 -8.88
N TYR A 268 -12.80 2.78 -8.30
CA TYR A 268 -12.89 2.55 -6.87
C TYR A 268 -11.95 3.49 -6.09
N LYS A 269 -10.67 3.56 -6.47
CA LYS A 269 -9.68 4.40 -5.79
C LYS A 269 -9.96 5.90 -5.95
N ILE A 270 -10.41 6.35 -7.12
CA ILE A 270 -10.82 7.75 -7.34
C ILE A 270 -12.00 8.09 -6.43
N CYS A 271 -13.06 7.28 -6.43
CA CYS A 271 -14.24 7.52 -5.58
C CYS A 271 -13.88 7.48 -4.09
N GLN A 272 -13.06 6.51 -3.67
CA GLN A 272 -12.59 6.39 -2.28
C GLN A 272 -11.84 7.66 -1.83
N LEU A 273 -10.87 8.13 -2.62
CA LEU A 273 -10.11 9.34 -2.30
C LEU A 273 -10.98 10.60 -2.37
N SER A 274 -11.89 10.70 -3.34
CA SER A 274 -12.86 11.81 -3.41
C SER A 274 -13.75 11.85 -2.17
N PHE A 275 -14.25 10.72 -1.68
CA PHE A 275 -14.98 10.67 -0.41
C PHE A 275 -14.11 11.04 0.78
N PHE A 276 -12.86 10.56 0.83
CA PHE A 276 -11.88 10.93 1.85
C PHE A 276 -11.62 12.45 1.87
N HIS A 277 -11.61 13.10 0.71
CA HIS A 277 -11.50 14.56 0.56
C HIS A 277 -12.83 15.31 0.77
N SER A 278 -13.87 14.66 1.28
CA SER A 278 -15.22 15.22 1.43
C SER A 278 -15.85 15.73 0.13
N ALA A 279 -15.36 15.28 -1.03
CA ALA A 279 -15.82 15.68 -2.36
C ALA A 279 -16.86 14.69 -2.91
N ALA A 280 -18.00 14.56 -2.23
CA ALA A 280 -19.07 13.61 -2.57
C ALA A 280 -19.55 13.76 -4.03
N LEU A 281 -19.74 14.99 -4.50
CA LEU A 281 -20.22 15.26 -5.86
C LEU A 281 -19.22 14.80 -6.93
N GLU A 282 -17.90 14.89 -6.66
CA GLU A 282 -16.89 14.36 -7.57
C GLU A 282 -16.96 12.83 -7.65
N ALA A 283 -17.09 12.14 -6.51
CA ALA A 283 -17.23 10.69 -6.48
C ALA A 283 -18.48 10.22 -7.24
N LEU A 284 -19.62 10.89 -7.05
CA LEU A 284 -20.87 10.62 -7.75
C LEU A 284 -20.76 10.90 -9.27
N ALA A 285 -20.08 11.99 -9.65
CA ALA A 285 -19.84 12.30 -11.06
C ALA A 285 -18.92 11.26 -11.72
N GLN A 286 -17.85 10.86 -11.03
CA GLN A 286 -16.93 9.82 -11.46
C GLN A 286 -17.65 8.48 -11.65
N GLN A 287 -18.49 8.06 -10.70
CA GLN A 287 -19.26 6.81 -10.83
C GLN A 287 -20.21 6.84 -12.02
N ARG A 288 -20.93 7.95 -12.25
CA ARG A 288 -21.80 8.11 -13.42
C ARG A 288 -21.02 8.03 -14.73
N ARG A 289 -19.85 8.68 -14.80
CA ARG A 289 -18.95 8.58 -15.95
C ARG A 289 -18.49 7.15 -16.18
N HIS A 290 -18.12 6.43 -15.12
CA HIS A 290 -17.70 5.04 -15.20
C HIS A 290 -18.78 4.13 -15.77
N ASN A 291 -20.02 4.27 -15.30
CA ASN A 291 -21.15 3.52 -15.83
C ASN A 291 -21.35 3.84 -17.32
N ASN A 292 -21.39 5.12 -17.71
CA ASN A 292 -21.64 5.52 -19.09
C ASN A 292 -20.54 5.07 -20.06
N THR A 293 -19.28 5.00 -19.61
CA THR A 293 -18.15 4.59 -20.45
C THR A 293 -17.99 3.08 -20.51
N PHE A 294 -17.89 2.40 -19.36
CA PHE A 294 -17.48 1.00 -19.32
C PHE A 294 -18.65 0.00 -19.31
N PHE A 295 -19.83 0.36 -18.78
CA PHE A 295 -20.96 -0.59 -18.74
C PHE A 295 -21.58 -0.77 -20.13
N CYS A 296 -21.39 0.20 -21.02
CA CYS A 296 -21.86 0.18 -22.40
C CYS A 296 -20.92 -0.60 -23.33
N LEU A 297 -19.72 -1.01 -22.87
CA LEU A 297 -18.78 -1.76 -23.69
C LEU A 297 -19.26 -3.19 -23.97
N PRO A 298 -18.98 -3.75 -25.15
CA PRO A 298 -19.41 -5.11 -25.49
C PRO A 298 -18.77 -6.13 -24.55
N PRO A 299 -19.50 -7.14 -24.02
CA PRO A 299 -18.99 -8.03 -22.97
C PRO A 299 -17.66 -8.73 -23.31
N GLY A 300 -17.40 -8.95 -24.59
CA GLY A 300 -16.24 -9.69 -25.10
C GLY A 300 -16.67 -11.04 -25.66
N SER A 301 -15.73 -11.82 -26.18
CA SER A 301 -16.04 -13.13 -26.79
C SER A 301 -15.54 -14.34 -25.97
N TYR A 302 -14.53 -14.15 -25.13
CA TYR A 302 -13.88 -15.24 -24.40
C TYR A 302 -14.52 -15.49 -23.02
N PRO A 303 -14.67 -16.74 -22.54
CA PRO A 303 -14.44 -18.01 -23.24
C PRO A 303 -15.59 -18.39 -24.20
N SER A 304 -16.78 -17.79 -24.04
CA SER A 304 -17.87 -17.78 -25.01
C SER A 304 -18.70 -16.50 -24.86
N PRO A 305 -19.47 -16.06 -25.88
CA PRO A 305 -20.28 -14.85 -25.78
C PRO A 305 -21.29 -14.87 -24.62
N ALA A 306 -21.85 -16.05 -24.31
CA ALA A 306 -22.78 -16.21 -23.20
C ALA A 306 -22.09 -16.03 -21.84
N ILE A 307 -20.93 -16.67 -21.63
CA ILE A 307 -20.15 -16.55 -20.39
C ILE A 307 -19.62 -15.13 -20.24
N ALA A 308 -19.11 -14.53 -21.31
CA ALA A 308 -18.66 -13.14 -21.35
C ALA A 308 -19.77 -12.16 -20.90
N SER A 309 -21.00 -12.37 -21.38
CA SER A 309 -22.16 -11.56 -20.99
C SER A 309 -22.49 -11.71 -19.50
N ILE A 310 -22.47 -12.93 -18.97
CA ILE A 310 -22.69 -13.21 -17.55
C ILE A 310 -21.61 -12.54 -16.70
N GLU A 311 -20.33 -12.72 -17.02
CA GLU A 311 -19.21 -12.09 -16.30
C GLU A 311 -19.31 -10.57 -16.33
N HIS A 312 -19.71 -9.99 -17.46
CA HIS A 312 -19.93 -8.55 -17.57
C HIS A 312 -21.06 -8.06 -16.65
N LEU A 313 -22.18 -8.80 -16.56
CA LEU A 313 -23.27 -8.48 -15.62
C LEU A 313 -22.83 -8.59 -14.16
N LEU A 314 -22.10 -9.65 -13.80
CA LEU A 314 -21.53 -9.83 -12.47
C LEU A 314 -20.57 -8.68 -12.10
N TRP A 315 -19.71 -8.29 -13.04
CA TRP A 315 -18.80 -7.16 -12.88
C TRP A 315 -19.55 -5.84 -12.65
N LYS A 316 -20.59 -5.53 -13.44
CA LYS A 316 -21.43 -4.33 -13.24
C LYS A 316 -22.05 -4.31 -11.85
N GLY A 317 -22.65 -5.44 -11.44
CA GLY A 317 -23.24 -5.59 -10.11
C GLY A 317 -22.22 -5.33 -9.00
N LYS A 318 -21.01 -5.88 -9.15
CA LYS A 318 -19.91 -5.70 -8.21
C LYS A 318 -19.44 -4.25 -8.14
N GLN A 319 -19.27 -3.56 -9.27
CA GLN A 319 -18.89 -2.14 -9.29
C GLN A 319 -19.91 -1.27 -8.54
N CYS A 320 -21.21 -1.52 -8.74
CA CYS A 320 -22.28 -0.82 -8.01
C CYS A 320 -22.23 -1.11 -6.50
N SER A 321 -22.04 -2.38 -6.10
CA SER A 321 -21.94 -2.77 -4.70
C SER A 321 -20.72 -2.15 -4.01
N LEU A 322 -19.56 -2.18 -4.65
CA LEU A 322 -18.33 -1.58 -4.12
C LEU A 322 -18.47 -0.07 -3.93
N PHE A 323 -19.06 0.64 -4.89
CA PHE A 323 -19.34 2.06 -4.75
C PHE A 323 -20.33 2.34 -3.61
N ALA A 324 -21.39 1.54 -3.48
CA ALA A 324 -22.35 1.67 -2.39
C ALA A 324 -21.67 1.54 -1.02
N ASN A 325 -20.81 0.54 -0.85
CA ASN A 325 -20.05 0.31 0.38
C ASN A 325 -19.08 1.48 0.68
N LEU A 326 -18.41 2.04 -0.34
CA LEU A 326 -17.59 3.24 -0.16
C LEU A 326 -18.42 4.42 0.31
N PHE A 327 -19.58 4.64 -0.32
CA PHE A 327 -20.44 5.75 0.00
C PHE A 327 -21.04 5.61 1.41
N GLU A 328 -21.48 4.41 1.79
CA GLU A 328 -21.97 4.12 3.14
C GLU A 328 -20.87 4.38 4.19
N ARG A 329 -19.65 3.86 3.98
CA ARG A 329 -18.52 4.13 4.88
C ARG A 329 -18.22 5.61 5.01
N ALA A 330 -18.30 6.37 3.92
CA ALA A 330 -18.08 7.81 3.94
C ALA A 330 -19.15 8.54 4.74
N VAL A 331 -20.43 8.17 4.59
CA VAL A 331 -21.55 8.73 5.37
C VAL A 331 -21.40 8.41 6.86
N ILE A 332 -21.08 7.16 7.20
CA ILE A 332 -20.78 6.76 8.59
C ILE A 332 -19.58 7.55 9.13
N GLY A 333 -18.59 7.82 8.29
CA GLY A 333 -17.42 8.65 8.60
C GLY A 333 -17.69 10.16 8.69
N GLY A 334 -18.95 10.61 8.61
CA GLY A 334 -19.33 12.01 8.78
C GLY A 334 -19.45 12.83 7.49
N LEU A 335 -19.43 12.18 6.32
CA LEU A 335 -19.72 12.87 5.06
C LEU A 335 -21.14 13.45 5.08
N VAL A 336 -21.27 14.74 4.75
CA VAL A 336 -22.57 15.42 4.68
C VAL A 336 -23.46 14.73 3.63
N ALA A 337 -24.67 14.37 4.04
CA ALA A 337 -25.62 13.69 3.17
C ALA A 337 -25.96 14.54 1.93
N VAL A 338 -25.89 13.89 0.76
CA VAL A 338 -26.41 14.44 -0.49
C VAL A 338 -27.89 14.07 -0.57
N SER A 339 -28.79 15.05 -0.53
CA SER A 339 -30.24 14.83 -0.37
C SER A 339 -30.87 13.92 -1.44
N THR A 340 -30.27 13.82 -2.62
CA THR A 340 -30.81 13.07 -3.77
C THR A 340 -30.07 11.76 -4.06
N GLN A 341 -29.02 11.43 -3.32
CA GLN A 341 -28.19 10.25 -3.58
C GLN A 341 -27.88 9.54 -2.27
N HIS A 342 -28.14 8.23 -2.21
CA HIS A 342 -27.84 7.42 -1.04
C HIS A 342 -27.28 6.04 -1.45
N PRO A 343 -26.52 5.37 -0.58
CA PRO A 343 -25.93 4.06 -0.88
C PRO A 343 -26.93 3.02 -1.39
N GLY A 344 -28.16 3.02 -0.84
CA GLY A 344 -29.24 2.10 -1.23
C GLY A 344 -29.60 2.11 -2.72
N MET A 345 -29.49 3.25 -3.42
CA MET A 345 -29.75 3.29 -4.88
C MET A 345 -28.74 2.43 -5.65
N TYR A 346 -27.48 2.44 -5.21
CA TYR A 346 -26.41 1.68 -5.83
C TYR A 346 -26.47 0.19 -5.46
N LEU A 347 -26.94 -0.13 -4.25
CA LEU A 347 -27.26 -1.51 -3.87
C LEU A 347 -28.43 -2.07 -4.71
N GLN A 348 -29.46 -1.27 -4.97
CA GLN A 348 -30.56 -1.66 -5.84
C GLN A 348 -30.07 -1.92 -7.27
N ALA A 349 -29.21 -1.05 -7.80
CA ALA A 349 -28.58 -1.26 -9.10
C ALA A 349 -27.71 -2.53 -9.14
N ALA A 350 -26.95 -2.79 -8.06
CA ALA A 350 -26.16 -4.02 -7.94
C ALA A 350 -27.06 -5.27 -7.99
N ALA A 351 -28.12 -5.29 -7.19
CA ALA A 351 -29.10 -6.39 -7.17
C ALA A 351 -29.76 -6.61 -8.53
N TYR A 352 -30.07 -5.54 -9.26
CA TYR A 352 -30.63 -5.61 -10.62
C TYR A 352 -29.69 -6.31 -11.60
N TYR A 353 -28.38 -6.02 -11.57
CA TYR A 353 -27.40 -6.70 -12.43
C TYR A 353 -27.16 -8.15 -11.99
N TYR A 354 -27.09 -8.43 -10.69
CA TYR A 354 -26.96 -9.80 -10.19
C TYR A 354 -28.16 -10.67 -10.55
N ARG A 355 -29.38 -10.11 -10.52
CA ARG A 355 -30.58 -10.82 -10.98
C ARG A 355 -30.48 -11.19 -12.46
N GLN A 356 -30.10 -10.26 -13.33
CA GLN A 356 -29.91 -10.56 -14.76
C GLN A 356 -28.80 -11.58 -15.00
N ALA A 357 -27.71 -11.52 -14.24
CA ALA A 357 -26.65 -12.53 -14.32
C ALA A 357 -27.19 -13.92 -13.97
N ASN A 358 -27.98 -14.03 -12.89
CA ASN A 358 -28.61 -15.29 -12.49
C ASN A 358 -29.59 -15.83 -13.55
N GLU A 359 -30.42 -14.95 -14.14
CA GLU A 359 -31.31 -15.31 -15.25
C GLU A 359 -30.52 -15.85 -16.45
N ALA A 360 -29.43 -15.18 -16.83
CA ALA A 360 -28.55 -15.62 -17.92
C ALA A 360 -27.84 -16.95 -17.62
N ILE A 361 -27.42 -17.18 -16.37
CA ILE A 361 -26.85 -18.47 -15.92
C ILE A 361 -27.88 -19.59 -16.05
N ILE A 362 -29.13 -19.35 -15.64
CA ILE A 362 -30.21 -20.35 -15.77
C ILE A 362 -30.44 -20.72 -17.24
N VAL A 363 -30.51 -19.72 -18.12
CA VAL A 363 -30.67 -19.94 -19.58
C VAL A 363 -29.49 -20.73 -20.15
N LEU A 364 -28.26 -20.39 -19.77
CA LEU A 364 -27.06 -21.11 -20.22
C LEU A 364 -27.10 -22.58 -19.78
N ASN A 365 -27.41 -22.85 -18.51
CA ASN A 365 -27.50 -24.21 -17.98
C ASN A 365 -28.60 -25.03 -18.67
N ALA A 366 -29.77 -24.42 -18.92
CA ALA A 366 -30.86 -25.09 -19.64
C ALA A 366 -30.47 -25.45 -21.09
N SER A 367 -29.75 -24.55 -21.78
CA SER A 367 -29.26 -24.80 -23.14
C SER A 367 -28.21 -25.93 -23.21
N GLN A 368 -27.38 -26.06 -22.18
CA GLN A 368 -26.39 -27.13 -22.09
C GLN A 368 -27.03 -28.49 -21.82
N LEU A 369 -28.12 -28.53 -21.03
CA LEU A 369 -28.89 -29.75 -20.77
C LEU A 369 -29.75 -30.20 -21.96
N ALA A 370 -30.18 -29.27 -22.83
CA ALA A 370 -30.95 -29.58 -24.03
C ALA A 370 -30.07 -29.99 -25.23
N GLY A 371 -28.76 -29.73 -25.18
CA GLY A 371 -27.77 -30.06 -26.22
C GLY A 371 -27.00 -31.36 -25.98
N SER A 372 -27.25 -32.05 -24.86
CA SER A 372 -26.78 -33.41 -24.53
C SER A 372 -27.90 -34.40 -24.72
#